data_AF-A0A523JDH6-F1
#
_entry.id   AF-A0A523JDH6-F1
#
_cell.length_a   1.000
_cell.length_b   1.000
_cell.length_c   1.000
_cell.angle_alpha   90.00
_cell.angle_beta   90.00
_cell.angle_gamma   90.00
#
_symmetry.space_group_name_H-M   'P 1'
#
loop_
_entity.id
_entity.type
_entity.pdbx_description
1 polymer ?
#
loop_
_entity_poly.entity_id
_entity_poly.type
_entity_poly.pdbx_seq_one_letter_code
_entity_poly.pdbx_strand_id
1 'polypeptide(L)'
;MKCPNCNSSVPNSWNICRCGYNLKAGESVTKPIYKRNAEVVKSKEEEKQEIRNDIREINNTIKNKPKPRIKKPVSEITEVIDTDSLVAKQKAEMLKASEAIRRRNIDGDATQILNVSETPIGLTDPGYSKESEQASDGRQAAQGDMEGGRIGDGELSAESGSSHKFNFRGKGSTYFGIFIINILLTIVTFLIYYFWARIKERRYLYNQTEFDGDSFDYHATGLELLFAWLKVIPFVLIVIGIQYLEILYPGDATRFIVGITIYLIILLVTPIALVLTQRFRYSRTSWRGIRFSFRGKIKEFMRIYVPGLILISLTFGIYYYYLHFQTRDYHINHTYFGDTKFGFDGKSSDLFKKFLLAIVLSLFTFGIYWFWFAAERHRYYWSHTYFKNIRFRSTIQGRPLLWLKLTNLLLIVFTLGLGYPYAVIRETRFIFDNLYLDGELDFQAIMQDAKSPSAVGEGIADAFDIDLVGMDLGI
;
A
#
# COMPACT_ATOMS: atom_id res chain seq x y z
N MET A 1 17.72 -32.36 6.82
CA MET A 1 17.35 -33.33 5.75
C MET A 1 17.38 -32.66 4.38
N LYS A 2 17.66 -33.38 3.29
CA LYS A 2 17.54 -32.83 1.92
C LYS A 2 16.14 -33.13 1.36
N CYS A 3 15.51 -32.14 0.74
CA CYS A 3 14.19 -32.32 0.14
C CYS A 3 14.29 -33.14 -1.17
N PRO A 4 13.48 -34.20 -1.36
CA PRO A 4 13.51 -35.00 -2.59
C PRO A 4 13.16 -34.20 -3.85
N ASN A 5 12.23 -33.24 -3.72
CA ASN A 5 11.71 -32.48 -4.85
C ASN A 5 12.65 -31.38 -5.38
N CYS A 6 13.41 -30.71 -4.51
CA CYS A 6 14.22 -29.53 -4.90
C CYS A 6 15.67 -29.55 -4.37
N ASN A 7 16.08 -30.65 -3.74
CA ASN A 7 17.43 -30.91 -3.23
C ASN A 7 18.01 -29.88 -2.24
N SER A 8 17.17 -28.97 -1.72
CA SER A 8 17.56 -27.97 -0.74
C SER A 8 17.72 -28.58 0.66
N SER A 9 18.70 -28.08 1.42
CA SER A 9 18.92 -28.42 2.83
C SER A 9 17.85 -27.79 3.72
N VAL A 10 17.06 -28.62 4.41
CA VAL A 10 16.00 -28.22 5.33
C VAL A 10 16.40 -28.56 6.78
N PRO A 11 16.27 -27.63 7.74
CA PRO A 11 16.46 -27.90 9.17
C PRO A 11 15.51 -28.99 9.68
N ASN A 12 15.96 -29.87 10.58
CA ASN A 12 15.16 -31.01 11.05
C ASN A 12 13.88 -30.62 11.82
N SER A 13 13.70 -29.35 12.20
CA SER A 13 12.51 -28.84 12.87
C SER A 13 11.37 -28.44 11.91
N TRP A 14 11.60 -28.47 10.60
CA TRP A 14 10.62 -28.03 9.59
C TRP A 14 10.03 -29.24 8.85
N ASN A 15 8.70 -29.36 8.86
CA ASN A 15 7.99 -30.45 8.17
C ASN A 15 7.68 -30.12 6.70
N ILE A 16 7.86 -28.87 6.27
CA ILE A 16 7.51 -28.41 4.92
C ILE A 16 8.72 -27.72 4.31
N CYS A 17 9.13 -28.17 3.12
CA CYS A 17 10.20 -27.57 2.34
C CYS A 17 9.69 -26.30 1.63
N ARG A 18 10.62 -25.39 1.28
CA ARG A 18 10.34 -24.14 0.57
C ARG A 18 9.66 -24.33 -0.80
N CYS A 19 9.77 -25.51 -1.39
CA CYS A 19 9.07 -25.90 -2.62
C CYS A 19 7.63 -26.43 -2.39
N GLY A 20 7.11 -26.39 -1.15
CA GLY A 20 5.79 -26.91 -0.80
C GLY A 20 5.73 -28.43 -0.57
N TYR A 21 6.87 -29.12 -0.58
CA TYR A 21 6.93 -30.56 -0.33
C TYR A 21 6.91 -30.87 1.18
N ASN A 22 5.96 -31.68 1.62
CA ASN A 22 5.87 -32.10 3.02
C ASN A 22 6.77 -33.30 3.27
N LEU A 23 7.81 -33.11 4.09
CA LEU A 23 8.85 -34.10 4.37
C LEU A 23 8.36 -35.26 5.25
N LYS A 24 7.24 -35.09 5.96
CA LYS A 24 6.62 -36.16 6.78
C LYS A 24 5.53 -36.91 6.03
N ALA A 25 4.73 -36.21 5.23
CA ALA A 25 3.60 -36.81 4.51
C ALA A 25 3.99 -37.42 3.16
N GLY A 26 5.18 -37.12 2.63
CA GLY A 26 5.63 -37.66 1.33
C GLY A 26 4.94 -37.05 0.11
N GLU A 27 4.10 -36.03 0.31
CA GLU A 27 3.24 -35.45 -0.72
C GLU A 27 3.48 -33.94 -0.87
N SER A 28 3.26 -33.42 -2.08
CA SER A 28 3.30 -31.98 -2.34
C SER A 28 2.01 -31.33 -1.87
N VAL A 29 2.09 -30.46 -0.87
CA VAL A 29 0.96 -29.63 -0.45
C VAL A 29 0.94 -28.40 -1.35
N THR A 30 0.56 -28.58 -2.62
CA THR A 30 0.44 -27.46 -3.55
C THR A 30 -1.01 -26.97 -3.56
N LYS A 31 -1.27 -25.86 -2.84
CA LYS A 31 -2.46 -25.05 -3.12
C LYS A 31 -2.36 -24.58 -4.60
N PRO A 32 -3.46 -24.54 -5.38
CA PRO A 32 -3.44 -24.27 -6.84
C PRO A 32 -2.67 -23.00 -7.25
N ILE A 33 -2.70 -21.98 -6.40
CA ILE A 33 -2.03 -20.68 -6.59
C ILE A 33 -0.51 -20.81 -6.64
N TYR A 34 0.09 -21.67 -5.81
CA TYR A 34 1.54 -21.85 -5.75
C TYR A 34 2.07 -22.59 -6.98
N LYS A 35 1.31 -23.55 -7.51
CA LYS A 35 1.68 -24.30 -8.71
C LYS A 35 1.70 -23.40 -9.95
N ARG A 36 0.65 -22.59 -10.12
CA ARG A 36 0.52 -21.65 -11.25
C ARG A 36 1.61 -20.56 -11.21
N ASN A 37 1.88 -19.98 -10.05
CA ASN A 37 2.93 -18.97 -9.92
C ASN A 37 4.34 -19.54 -10.14
N ALA A 38 4.61 -20.78 -9.71
CA ALA A 38 5.88 -21.45 -9.96
C ALA A 38 6.08 -21.77 -11.45
N GLU A 39 5.03 -22.20 -12.16
CA GLU A 39 5.06 -22.47 -13.60
C GLU A 39 5.31 -21.19 -14.42
N VAL A 40 4.67 -20.07 -14.05
CA VAL A 40 4.87 -18.76 -14.71
C VAL A 40 6.27 -18.20 -14.45
N VAL A 41 6.82 -18.37 -13.24
CA VAL A 41 8.20 -17.95 -12.96
C VAL A 41 9.19 -18.79 -13.77
N LYS A 42 8.96 -20.10 -13.87
CA LYS A 42 9.80 -21.01 -14.65
C LYS A 42 9.77 -20.69 -16.15
N SER A 43 8.59 -20.45 -16.73
CA SER A 43 8.46 -20.11 -18.16
C SER A 43 9.18 -18.80 -18.51
N LYS A 44 9.13 -17.81 -17.60
CA LYS A 44 9.83 -16.52 -17.81
C LYS A 44 11.34 -16.63 -17.60
N GLU A 45 11.81 -17.52 -16.74
CA GLU A 45 13.24 -17.81 -16.61
C GLU A 45 13.78 -18.51 -17.87
N GLU A 46 13.00 -19.40 -18.48
CA GLU A 46 13.31 -20.04 -19.76
C GLU A 46 13.36 -19.00 -20.90
N GLU A 47 12.35 -18.13 -21.03
CA GLU A 47 12.33 -17.03 -22.01
C GLU A 47 13.53 -16.08 -21.85
N LYS A 48 13.89 -15.75 -20.60
CA LYS A 48 15.07 -14.90 -20.31
C LYS A 48 16.39 -15.61 -20.65
N GLN A 49 16.44 -16.93 -20.55
CA GLN A 49 17.61 -17.72 -20.91
C GLN A 49 17.77 -17.77 -22.44
N GLU A 50 16.66 -17.91 -23.17
CA GLU A 50 16.60 -17.89 -24.64
C GLU A 50 17.09 -16.54 -25.19
N ILE A 51 16.54 -15.42 -24.71
CA ILE A 51 17.00 -14.07 -25.10
C ILE A 51 18.49 -13.89 -24.82
N ARG A 52 19.00 -14.47 -23.72
CA ARG A 52 20.43 -14.37 -23.39
C ARG A 52 21.31 -15.19 -24.33
N ASN A 53 20.80 -16.31 -24.83
CA ASN A 53 21.48 -17.13 -25.82
C ASN A 53 21.48 -16.44 -27.19
N ASP A 54 20.35 -15.84 -27.59
CA ASP A 54 20.23 -15.08 -28.84
C ASP A 54 21.20 -13.89 -28.87
N ILE A 55 21.29 -13.13 -27.77
CA ILE A 55 22.26 -12.04 -27.64
C ILE A 55 23.71 -12.55 -27.74
N ARG A 56 23.99 -13.74 -27.19
CA ARG A 56 25.32 -14.36 -27.27
C ARG A 56 25.63 -14.79 -28.70
N GLU A 57 24.66 -15.36 -29.40
CA GLU A 57 24.78 -15.78 -30.79
C GLU A 57 25.01 -14.58 -31.70
N ILE A 58 24.16 -13.53 -31.60
CA ILE A 58 24.32 -12.27 -32.36
C ILE A 58 25.72 -11.67 -32.14
N ASN A 59 26.20 -11.62 -30.88
CA ASN A 59 27.54 -11.10 -30.60
C ASN A 59 28.66 -11.95 -31.21
N ASN A 60 28.51 -13.28 -31.26
CA ASN A 60 29.46 -14.17 -31.92
C ASN A 60 29.42 -14.00 -33.45
N THR A 61 28.24 -13.79 -34.04
CA THR A 61 28.08 -13.49 -35.48
C THR A 61 28.71 -12.15 -35.84
N ILE A 62 28.60 -11.14 -34.97
CA ILE A 62 29.27 -9.84 -35.15
C ILE A 62 30.80 -9.99 -35.03
N LYS A 63 31.29 -10.80 -34.09
CA LYS A 63 32.74 -11.04 -33.92
C LYS A 63 33.38 -11.79 -35.10
N ASN A 64 32.61 -12.64 -35.79
CA ASN A 64 33.09 -13.48 -36.89
C ASN A 64 32.87 -12.89 -38.30
N LYS A 65 32.26 -11.70 -38.42
CA LYS A 65 32.22 -11.00 -39.72
C LYS A 65 33.62 -10.48 -40.07
N PRO A 66 34.19 -10.82 -41.24
CA PRO A 66 35.48 -10.29 -41.65
C PRO A 66 35.39 -8.76 -41.79
N LYS A 67 36.29 -8.04 -41.10
CA LYS A 67 36.40 -6.58 -41.25
C LYS A 67 36.67 -6.24 -42.73
N PRO A 68 35.89 -5.34 -43.36
CA PRO A 68 36.19 -4.93 -44.72
C PRO A 68 37.55 -4.24 -44.77
N ARG A 69 38.45 -4.71 -45.64
CA ARG A 69 39.68 -3.99 -45.98
C ARG A 69 39.30 -2.75 -46.78
N ILE A 70 39.36 -1.58 -46.13
CA ILE A 70 39.25 -0.28 -46.81
C ILE A 70 40.54 -0.10 -47.63
N LYS A 71 40.47 -0.36 -48.94
CA LYS A 71 41.46 0.07 -49.92
C LYS A 71 40.88 1.25 -50.70
N LYS A 72 41.04 2.47 -50.19
CA LYS A 72 41.10 3.74 -50.95
C LYS A 72 41.38 4.89 -49.96
N PRO A 73 42.22 5.89 -50.33
CA PRO A 73 42.55 7.01 -49.47
C PRO A 73 41.33 7.95 -49.27
N VAL A 74 41.28 8.57 -48.09
CA VAL A 74 40.13 9.28 -47.48
C VAL A 74 39.79 10.62 -48.16
N SER A 75 40.37 10.95 -49.32
CA SER A 75 40.21 12.25 -49.97
C SER A 75 39.18 12.31 -51.11
N GLU A 76 38.44 11.23 -51.38
CA GLU A 76 37.58 11.15 -52.58
C GLU A 76 36.12 10.72 -52.30
N ILE A 77 35.68 10.71 -51.04
CA ILE A 77 34.28 10.44 -50.67
C ILE A 77 33.74 11.62 -49.84
N THR A 78 33.68 12.78 -50.49
CA THR A 78 32.76 13.86 -50.12
C THR A 78 31.77 14.01 -51.27
N GLU A 79 30.95 12.99 -51.46
CA GLU A 79 29.67 13.17 -52.12
C GLU A 79 28.62 13.23 -51.02
N VAL A 80 28.14 14.44 -50.80
CA VAL A 80 27.19 14.83 -49.78
C VAL A 80 25.90 14.05 -50.00
N ILE A 81 25.73 12.94 -49.26
CA ILE A 81 24.38 12.42 -49.01
C ILE A 81 23.76 13.43 -48.05
N ASP A 82 22.94 14.32 -48.62
CA ASP A 82 22.15 15.30 -47.92
C ASP A 82 21.21 14.59 -46.93
N THR A 83 21.74 14.39 -45.73
CA THR A 83 21.11 13.68 -44.61
C THR A 83 19.88 14.44 -44.12
N ASP A 84 19.83 15.75 -44.35
CA ASP A 84 18.68 16.58 -44.01
C ASP A 84 17.48 16.28 -44.93
N SER A 85 17.72 15.97 -46.21
CA SER A 85 16.64 15.59 -47.15
C SER A 85 15.99 14.25 -46.80
N LEU A 86 16.77 13.29 -46.29
CA LEU A 86 16.31 11.94 -45.93
C LEU A 86 15.55 11.94 -44.60
N VAL A 87 16.03 12.74 -43.63
CA VAL A 87 15.34 12.97 -42.36
C VAL A 87 14.03 13.73 -42.57
N ALA A 88 14.00 14.72 -43.48
CA ALA A 88 12.77 15.42 -43.84
C ALA A 88 11.74 14.48 -44.50
N LYS A 89 12.18 13.56 -45.37
CA LYS A 89 11.31 12.58 -46.03
C LYS A 89 10.71 11.58 -45.04
N GLN A 90 11.51 11.06 -44.09
CA GLN A 90 11.01 10.20 -43.02
C GLN A 90 10.05 10.92 -42.07
N LYS A 91 10.33 12.18 -41.72
CA LYS A 91 9.46 12.97 -40.85
C LYS A 91 8.11 13.26 -41.50
N ALA A 92 8.08 13.48 -42.83
CA ALA A 92 6.85 13.65 -43.59
C ALA A 92 6.01 12.37 -43.69
N GLU A 93 6.64 11.21 -43.84
CA GLU A 93 5.93 9.92 -43.82
C GLU A 93 5.38 9.58 -42.42
N MET A 94 6.12 9.87 -41.36
CA MET A 94 5.67 9.73 -39.98
C MET A 94 4.48 10.64 -39.66
N LEU A 95 4.48 11.88 -40.19
CA LEU A 95 3.34 12.78 -40.03
C LEU A 95 2.10 12.26 -40.76
N LYS A 96 2.25 11.78 -42.01
CA LYS A 96 1.16 11.17 -42.78
C LYS A 96 0.59 9.93 -42.09
N ALA A 97 1.45 9.09 -41.50
CA ALA A 97 1.03 7.95 -40.70
C ALA A 97 0.28 8.38 -39.43
N SER A 98 0.73 9.45 -38.77
CA SER A 98 0.05 10.01 -37.59
C SER A 98 -1.33 10.61 -37.92
N GLU A 99 -1.46 11.28 -39.06
CA GLU A 99 -2.73 11.84 -39.54
C GLU A 99 -3.71 10.76 -40.03
N ALA A 100 -3.21 9.67 -40.61
CA ALA A 100 -4.02 8.51 -40.96
C ALA A 100 -4.55 7.75 -39.74
N ILE A 101 -3.83 7.78 -38.60
CA ILE A 101 -4.31 7.29 -37.30
C ILE A 101 -5.32 8.27 -36.70
N ARG A 102 -5.08 9.58 -36.83
CA ARG A 102 -6.00 10.62 -36.34
C ARG A 102 -7.33 10.65 -37.09
N ARG A 103 -7.35 10.42 -38.40
CA ARG A 103 -8.60 10.31 -39.19
C ARG A 103 -9.41 9.06 -38.84
N ARG A 104 -8.75 7.92 -38.56
CA ARG A 104 -9.43 6.69 -38.10
C ARG A 104 -10.13 6.83 -36.74
N ASN A 105 -9.68 7.75 -35.88
CA ASN A 105 -10.33 8.04 -34.61
C ASN A 105 -11.40 9.15 -34.67
N ILE A 106 -11.56 9.83 -35.82
CA ILE A 106 -12.57 10.89 -36.00
C ILE A 106 -13.84 10.35 -36.68
N ASP A 107 -13.76 9.22 -37.40
CA ASP A 107 -14.93 8.56 -38.01
C ASP A 107 -15.61 7.52 -37.07
N GLY A 108 -15.12 7.39 -35.83
CA GLY A 108 -15.67 6.48 -34.81
C GLY A 108 -16.33 7.16 -33.60
N ASP A 109 -16.34 8.49 -33.54
CA ASP A 109 -16.84 9.23 -32.38
C ASP A 109 -17.48 10.56 -32.79
N ALA A 110 -18.58 10.47 -33.53
CA ALA A 110 -19.47 11.59 -33.81
C ALA A 110 -20.89 11.09 -34.15
N THR A 111 -21.51 10.35 -33.23
CA THR A 111 -22.97 10.39 -33.03
C THR A 111 -23.32 9.67 -31.74
N GLN A 112 -23.50 10.46 -30.67
CA GLN A 112 -24.47 10.31 -29.58
C GLN A 112 -23.89 10.76 -28.23
N ILE A 113 -23.74 12.08 -28.08
CA ILE A 113 -24.11 12.73 -26.82
C ILE A 113 -24.98 13.92 -27.21
N LEU A 114 -26.28 13.81 -26.97
CA LEU A 114 -27.24 14.88 -26.63
C LEU A 114 -28.67 14.38 -26.86
N ASN A 115 -29.36 13.99 -25.79
CA ASN A 115 -30.71 14.44 -25.41
C ASN A 115 -31.27 13.47 -24.35
N VAL A 116 -31.44 13.90 -23.10
CA VAL A 116 -32.56 14.66 -22.51
C VAL A 116 -33.39 13.71 -21.66
N SER A 117 -33.81 14.26 -20.52
CA SER A 117 -34.67 13.77 -19.46
C SER A 117 -35.87 12.90 -19.89
N GLU A 118 -36.28 12.01 -18.96
CA GLU A 118 -37.65 11.79 -18.44
C GLU A 118 -37.90 10.31 -18.07
N THR A 119 -38.28 10.07 -16.81
CA THR A 119 -39.07 8.92 -16.31
C THR A 119 -40.50 8.93 -16.91
N PRO A 120 -41.44 7.97 -16.69
CA PRO A 120 -41.43 6.61 -16.12
C PRO A 120 -42.33 5.59 -16.91
N ILE A 121 -42.62 4.39 -16.34
CA ILE A 121 -43.75 3.45 -16.64
C ILE A 121 -43.57 2.68 -17.99
N GLY A 122 -43.86 1.39 -18.19
CA GLY A 122 -44.48 0.29 -17.47
C GLY A 122 -44.99 -0.73 -18.52
N LEU A 123 -45.21 -1.98 -18.10
CA LEU A 123 -46.02 -3.04 -18.75
C LEU A 123 -45.48 -3.66 -20.06
N THR A 124 -45.16 -4.96 -20.04
CA THR A 124 -46.07 -6.07 -20.43
C THR A 124 -45.33 -7.42 -20.48
N ASP A 125 -45.83 -8.37 -19.67
CA ASP A 125 -45.68 -9.84 -19.72
C ASP A 125 -46.24 -10.47 -21.03
N PRO A 126 -46.32 -11.81 -21.23
CA PRO A 126 -45.47 -12.95 -20.82
C PRO A 126 -45.29 -13.98 -21.97
N GLY A 127 -44.56 -15.08 -21.73
CA GLY A 127 -44.58 -16.22 -22.66
C GLY A 127 -43.89 -17.49 -22.17
N TYR A 128 -44.53 -18.24 -21.27
CA TYR A 128 -44.35 -19.70 -21.21
C TYR A 128 -45.63 -20.40 -20.73
N SER A 129 -45.88 -21.56 -21.31
CA SER A 129 -47.16 -22.22 -21.52
C SER A 129 -47.72 -22.99 -20.31
N LYS A 130 -49.05 -23.12 -20.37
CA LYS A 130 -49.99 -23.90 -19.53
C LYS A 130 -49.61 -25.39 -19.41
N GLU A 131 -49.99 -26.02 -18.28
CA GLU A 131 -50.98 -27.11 -18.25
C GLU A 131 -51.36 -27.53 -16.82
N SER A 132 -52.69 -27.70 -16.60
CA SER A 132 -53.46 -28.60 -15.69
C SER A 132 -52.92 -28.95 -14.29
N GLU A 133 -53.67 -29.04 -13.18
CA GLU A 133 -55.06 -29.48 -13.00
C GLU A 133 -55.47 -29.31 -11.50
N GLN A 134 -56.72 -28.90 -11.28
CA GLN A 134 -57.70 -29.28 -10.24
C GLN A 134 -57.31 -29.62 -8.77
N ALA A 135 -57.80 -28.74 -7.88
CA ALA A 135 -58.82 -28.97 -6.83
C ALA A 135 -58.53 -29.76 -5.51
N SER A 136 -59.19 -29.24 -4.45
CA SER A 136 -59.40 -29.74 -3.07
C SER A 136 -58.23 -29.50 -2.10
N ASP A 137 -58.37 -29.09 -0.84
CA ASP A 137 -59.48 -28.92 0.12
C ASP A 137 -58.92 -28.00 1.23
N GLY A 138 -59.56 -26.90 1.64
CA GLY A 138 -60.42 -26.91 2.84
C GLY A 138 -59.68 -26.50 4.13
N ARG A 139 -59.80 -25.23 4.54
CA ARG A 139 -60.31 -24.82 5.89
C ARG A 139 -60.24 -23.31 6.11
N GLN A 140 -61.42 -22.77 6.36
CA GLN A 140 -61.72 -21.42 6.83
C GLN A 140 -61.39 -21.27 8.32
N ALA A 141 -60.96 -20.08 8.73
CA ALA A 141 -61.55 -19.34 9.85
C ALA A 141 -61.05 -17.89 9.80
N ALA A 142 -62.01 -16.99 9.62
CA ALA A 142 -61.83 -15.55 9.58
C ALA A 142 -61.96 -14.90 10.97
N GLN A 143 -61.53 -13.64 11.00
CA GLN A 143 -62.20 -12.48 11.61
C GLN A 143 -61.59 -11.90 12.90
N GLY A 144 -61.22 -10.61 12.84
CA GLY A 144 -61.04 -9.76 14.02
C GLY A 144 -60.08 -8.56 13.87
N ASP A 145 -60.35 -7.68 12.91
CA ASP A 145 -60.18 -6.21 12.88
C ASP A 145 -59.32 -5.48 13.95
N MET A 146 -58.34 -4.69 13.51
CA MET A 146 -58.36 -3.21 13.65
C MET A 146 -57.15 -2.54 12.98
N GLU A 147 -57.46 -1.50 12.20
CA GLU A 147 -56.57 -0.61 11.48
C GLU A 147 -55.67 0.22 12.42
N GLY A 148 -54.44 0.48 11.98
CA GLY A 148 -53.52 1.42 12.61
C GLY A 148 -52.20 1.50 11.85
N GLY A 149 -52.17 2.38 10.84
CA GLY A 149 -51.06 2.54 9.92
C GLY A 149 -49.69 2.74 10.59
N ARG A 150 -48.69 2.01 10.08
CA ARG A 150 -47.28 2.33 10.27
C ARG A 150 -46.57 2.27 8.94
N ILE A 151 -45.88 3.37 8.67
CA ILE A 151 -45.07 3.67 7.49
C ILE A 151 -44.08 2.54 7.25
N GLY A 152 -44.07 1.97 6.05
CA GLY A 152 -43.10 0.98 5.61
C GLY A 152 -41.71 1.58 5.52
N ASP A 153 -40.88 1.26 6.49
CA ASP A 153 -39.44 1.25 6.39
C ASP A 153 -39.06 0.17 5.37
N GLY A 154 -38.68 0.62 4.17
CA GLY A 154 -38.06 -0.22 3.17
C GLY A 154 -36.80 -0.84 3.75
N GLU A 155 -36.91 -2.10 4.14
CA GLU A 155 -35.80 -3.02 4.29
C GLU A 155 -35.14 -3.12 2.91
N LEU A 156 -34.13 -2.28 2.71
CA LEU A 156 -33.19 -2.38 1.61
C LEU A 156 -32.52 -3.74 1.76
N SER A 157 -33.00 -4.73 1.01
CA SER A 157 -32.45 -6.07 0.91
C SER A 157 -30.94 -5.94 0.72
N ALA A 158 -30.19 -6.12 1.80
CA ALA A 158 -28.76 -6.23 1.77
C ALA A 158 -28.46 -7.50 0.97
N GLU A 159 -28.06 -7.33 -0.30
CA GLU A 159 -27.38 -8.39 -1.02
C GLU A 159 -26.28 -8.91 -0.10
N SER A 160 -26.40 -10.19 0.27
CA SER A 160 -25.48 -10.91 1.12
C SER A 160 -24.19 -11.16 0.34
N GLY A 161 -23.44 -10.10 0.04
CA GLY A 161 -22.08 -10.20 -0.43
C GLY A 161 -21.24 -10.87 0.66
N SER A 162 -20.38 -11.80 0.27
CA SER A 162 -19.41 -12.40 1.17
C SER A 162 -18.56 -11.30 1.82
N SER A 163 -18.66 -11.15 3.15
CA SER A 163 -17.80 -10.23 3.91
C SER A 163 -16.62 -11.01 4.46
N HIS A 164 -15.41 -10.67 4.01
CA HIS A 164 -14.17 -11.31 4.44
C HIS A 164 -13.58 -10.53 5.62
N LYS A 165 -13.43 -11.21 6.76
CA LYS A 165 -12.93 -10.60 7.99
C LYS A 165 -11.41 -10.75 8.12
N PHE A 166 -10.74 -9.72 8.61
CA PHE A 166 -9.35 -9.82 9.06
C PHE A 166 -9.27 -10.41 10.47
N ASN A 167 -8.31 -11.29 10.71
CA ASN A 167 -8.09 -11.91 12.01
C ASN A 167 -6.66 -11.66 12.50
N PHE A 168 -6.49 -11.46 13.80
CA PHE A 168 -5.18 -11.29 14.41
C PHE A 168 -4.97 -12.27 15.57
N ARG A 169 -4.09 -13.27 15.37
CA ARG A 169 -3.83 -14.35 16.33
C ARG A 169 -2.72 -14.06 17.34
N GLY A 170 -2.09 -12.88 17.25
CA GLY A 170 -0.93 -12.53 18.07
C GLY A 170 -1.28 -12.53 19.57
N LYS A 171 -0.35 -13.04 20.39
CA LYS A 171 -0.48 -13.12 21.85
C LYS A 171 0.44 -12.11 22.53
N GLY A 172 -0.10 -11.40 23.53
CA GLY A 172 0.64 -10.39 24.30
C GLY A 172 1.88 -10.95 24.98
N SER A 173 1.77 -12.13 25.58
CA SER A 173 2.89 -12.79 26.28
C SER A 173 4.03 -13.20 25.35
N THR A 174 3.72 -13.73 24.16
CA THR A 174 4.72 -14.09 23.16
C THR A 174 5.44 -12.85 22.63
N TYR A 175 4.68 -11.78 22.32
CA TYR A 175 5.26 -10.53 21.86
C TYR A 175 6.10 -9.85 22.95
N PHE A 176 5.65 -9.88 24.22
CA PHE A 176 6.41 -9.42 25.37
C PHE A 176 7.76 -10.14 25.52
N GLY A 177 7.78 -11.47 25.38
CA GLY A 177 9.02 -12.24 25.41
C GLY A 177 10.00 -11.84 24.31
N ILE A 178 9.50 -11.60 23.09
CA ILE A 178 10.33 -11.08 21.98
C ILE A 178 10.87 -9.69 22.33
N PHE A 179 10.02 -8.80 22.83
CA PHE A 179 10.35 -7.42 23.15
C PHE A 179 11.42 -7.29 24.24
N ILE A 180 11.30 -8.04 25.35
CA ILE A 180 12.29 -7.98 26.45
C ILE A 180 13.65 -8.51 26.02
N ILE A 181 13.69 -9.63 25.29
CA ILE A 181 14.94 -10.18 24.75
C ILE A 181 15.58 -9.17 23.79
N ASN A 182 14.76 -8.53 22.95
CA ASN A 182 15.23 -7.51 22.03
C ASN A 182 15.81 -6.29 22.76
N ILE A 183 15.15 -5.79 23.81
CA ILE A 183 15.67 -4.69 24.64
C ILE A 183 17.01 -5.08 25.25
N LEU A 184 17.11 -6.27 25.86
CA LEU A 184 18.34 -6.73 26.50
C LEU A 184 19.49 -6.82 25.49
N LEU A 185 19.24 -7.39 24.32
CA LEU A 185 20.24 -7.47 23.24
C LEU A 185 20.59 -6.07 22.71
N THR A 186 19.63 -5.17 22.58
CA THR A 186 19.87 -3.78 22.17
C THR A 186 20.75 -3.04 23.18
N ILE A 187 20.56 -3.25 24.48
CA ILE A 187 21.42 -2.65 25.52
C ILE A 187 22.84 -3.24 25.45
N VAL A 188 22.97 -4.57 25.43
CA VAL A 188 24.27 -5.27 25.42
C VAL A 188 25.10 -4.95 24.18
N THR A 189 24.44 -4.70 23.04
CA THR A 189 25.10 -4.37 21.77
C THR A 189 25.25 -2.87 21.53
N PHE A 190 25.07 -2.03 22.57
CA PHE A 190 25.14 -0.56 22.46
C PHE A 190 24.27 -0.02 21.32
N LEU A 191 22.98 -0.37 21.36
CA LEU A 191 21.92 0.01 20.42
C LEU A 191 22.01 -0.59 19.01
N ILE A 192 23.10 -1.29 18.66
CA ILE A 192 23.26 -1.87 17.31
C ILE A 192 22.17 -2.90 17.03
N TYR A 193 21.77 -3.73 18.00
CA TYR A 193 20.74 -4.75 17.78
C TYR A 193 19.33 -4.18 17.52
N TYR A 194 19.10 -2.87 17.74
CA TYR A 194 17.82 -2.20 17.45
C TYR A 194 17.28 -2.52 16.05
N PHE A 195 18.17 -2.55 15.04
CA PHE A 195 17.77 -2.82 13.67
C PHE A 195 17.21 -4.23 13.46
N TRP A 196 17.78 -5.24 14.13
CA TRP A 196 17.26 -6.61 14.08
C TRP A 196 16.02 -6.78 14.95
N ALA A 197 15.98 -6.13 16.10
CA ALA A 197 14.83 -6.10 17.00
C ALA A 197 13.57 -5.58 16.27
N ARG A 198 13.67 -4.43 15.60
CA ARG A 198 12.55 -3.80 14.86
C ARG A 198 11.98 -4.72 13.78
N ILE A 199 12.85 -5.38 13.02
CA ILE A 199 12.43 -6.33 11.97
C ILE A 199 11.77 -7.59 12.57
N LYS A 200 12.29 -8.10 13.70
CA LYS A 200 11.73 -9.27 14.38
C LYS A 200 10.33 -8.98 14.93
N GLU A 201 10.11 -7.79 15.49
CA GLU A 201 8.80 -7.35 15.96
C GLU A 201 7.80 -7.18 14.81
N ARG A 202 8.19 -6.52 13.72
CA ARG A 202 7.33 -6.39 12.53
C ARG A 202 6.99 -7.75 11.94
N ARG A 203 7.97 -8.63 11.77
CA ARG A 203 7.73 -10.00 11.29
C ARG A 203 6.73 -10.76 12.18
N TYR A 204 6.82 -10.60 13.50
CA TYR A 204 5.85 -11.20 14.40
C TYR A 204 4.43 -10.66 14.14
N LEU A 205 4.24 -9.34 14.07
CA LEU A 205 2.92 -8.74 13.86
C LEU A 205 2.30 -9.14 12.51
N TYR A 206 3.08 -9.11 11.42
CA TYR A 206 2.58 -9.49 10.09
C TYR A 206 2.22 -10.97 10.01
N ASN A 207 3.09 -11.85 10.52
CA ASN A 207 2.83 -13.30 10.51
C ASN A 207 1.64 -13.72 11.39
N GLN A 208 1.24 -12.88 12.35
CA GLN A 208 0.06 -13.10 13.18
C GLN A 208 -1.20 -12.42 12.63
N THR A 209 -1.08 -11.65 11.56
CA THR A 209 -2.19 -11.06 10.83
C THR A 209 -2.62 -12.02 9.74
N GLU A 210 -3.87 -12.46 9.77
CA GLU A 210 -4.47 -13.37 8.81
C GLU A 210 -5.58 -12.67 8.04
N PHE A 211 -5.63 -12.97 6.75
CA PHE A 211 -6.72 -12.56 5.88
C PHE A 211 -7.11 -13.75 5.00
N ASP A 212 -8.40 -14.08 4.98
CA ASP A 212 -8.95 -15.21 4.21
C ASP A 212 -8.21 -16.55 4.49
N GLY A 213 -7.82 -16.77 5.75
CA GLY A 213 -7.16 -18.00 6.21
C GLY A 213 -5.66 -18.12 5.94
N ASP A 214 -5.03 -17.13 5.28
CA ASP A 214 -3.58 -17.09 5.06
C ASP A 214 -2.95 -15.86 5.74
N SER A 215 -1.77 -16.03 6.34
CA SER A 215 -1.05 -14.96 7.03
C SER A 215 -0.26 -14.06 6.08
N PHE A 216 -0.01 -12.82 6.50
CA PHE A 216 0.94 -11.94 5.84
C PHE A 216 2.38 -12.32 6.19
N ASP A 217 3.30 -12.14 5.24
CA ASP A 217 4.73 -12.36 5.43
C ASP A 217 5.51 -11.05 5.28
N TYR A 218 6.53 -10.86 6.12
CA TYR A 218 7.43 -9.70 6.07
C TYR A 218 8.90 -10.12 5.85
N HIS A 219 9.45 -9.75 4.68
CA HIS A 219 10.74 -10.23 4.15
C HIS A 219 11.93 -9.28 4.37
N ALA A 220 11.79 -8.27 5.21
CA ALA A 220 12.89 -7.34 5.47
C ALA A 220 14.03 -7.99 6.30
N THR A 221 15.23 -7.45 6.15
CA THR A 221 16.42 -7.83 6.92
C THR A 221 16.92 -6.66 7.78
N GLY A 222 17.53 -6.96 8.94
CA GLY A 222 18.07 -5.92 9.82
C GLY A 222 19.24 -5.13 9.20
N LEU A 223 20.02 -5.79 8.33
CA LEU A 223 21.13 -5.14 7.62
C LEU A 223 20.65 -4.09 6.62
N GLU A 224 19.52 -4.31 5.95
CA GLU A 224 18.91 -3.31 5.06
C GLU A 224 18.59 -2.03 5.84
N LEU A 225 18.08 -2.16 7.07
CA LEU A 225 17.75 -1.03 7.93
C LEU A 225 19.01 -0.33 8.50
N LEU A 226 20.04 -1.10 8.86
CA LEU A 226 21.33 -0.55 9.30
C LEU A 226 22.00 0.29 8.21
N PHE A 227 22.09 -0.22 6.98
CA PHE A 227 22.70 0.53 5.86
C PHE A 227 21.88 1.75 5.46
N ALA A 228 20.56 1.69 5.64
CA ALA A 228 19.70 2.85 5.49
C ALA A 228 20.00 3.94 6.52
N TRP A 229 20.11 3.56 7.81
CA TRP A 229 20.47 4.50 8.87
C TRP A 229 21.88 5.08 8.68
N LEU A 230 22.83 4.29 8.20
CA LEU A 230 24.19 4.78 7.89
C LEU A 230 24.19 5.90 6.83
N LYS A 231 23.29 5.85 5.85
CA LYS A 231 23.13 6.91 4.83
C LYS A 231 22.57 8.21 5.39
N VAL A 232 21.94 8.17 6.56
CA VAL A 232 21.38 9.33 7.27
C VAL A 232 22.48 10.09 8.04
N ILE A 233 23.51 9.40 8.53
CA ILE A 233 24.55 10.01 9.37
C ILE A 233 25.17 11.27 8.77
N PRO A 234 25.58 11.32 7.48
CA PRO A 234 26.16 12.53 6.90
C PRO A 234 25.23 13.75 7.00
N PHE A 235 23.93 13.52 6.81
CA PHE A 235 22.92 14.56 6.91
C PHE A 235 22.78 15.08 8.35
N VAL A 236 22.76 14.18 9.33
CA VAL A 236 22.72 14.55 10.75
C VAL A 236 23.98 15.32 11.16
N LEU A 237 25.15 14.91 10.69
CA LEU A 237 26.41 15.63 10.95
C LEU A 237 26.41 17.03 10.32
N ILE A 238 25.81 17.21 9.14
CA ILE A 238 25.62 18.53 8.53
C ILE A 238 24.72 19.40 9.42
N VAL A 239 23.59 18.87 9.89
CA VAL A 239 22.68 19.62 10.78
C VAL A 239 23.39 20.01 12.08
N ILE A 240 24.14 19.09 12.70
CA ILE A 240 24.95 19.38 13.90
C ILE A 240 26.01 20.44 13.60
N GLY A 241 26.69 20.36 12.45
CA GLY A 241 27.68 21.35 12.03
C GLY A 241 27.07 22.74 11.84
N ILE A 242 25.90 22.82 11.22
CA ILE A 242 25.14 24.08 11.07
C ILE A 242 24.74 24.62 12.44
N GLN A 243 24.29 23.76 13.35
CA GLN A 243 23.95 24.15 14.73
C GLN A 243 25.18 24.67 15.50
N TYR A 244 26.35 24.09 15.27
CA TYR A 244 27.61 24.52 15.90
C TYR A 244 28.03 25.92 15.46
N LEU A 245 27.62 26.39 14.28
CA LEU A 245 27.88 27.78 13.85
C LEU A 245 27.24 28.81 14.78
N GLU A 246 26.12 28.49 15.43
CA GLU A 246 25.52 29.36 16.44
C GLU A 246 26.44 29.57 17.66
N ILE A 247 27.18 28.53 18.04
CA ILE A 247 28.13 28.58 19.18
C ILE A 247 29.37 29.41 18.80
N LEU A 248 29.86 29.25 17.57
CA LEU A 248 31.02 30.00 17.08
C LEU A 248 30.73 31.47 16.82
N TYR A 249 29.51 31.79 16.38
CA TYR A 249 29.08 33.15 16.02
C TYR A 249 27.80 33.54 16.78
N PRO A 250 27.90 33.79 18.09
CA PRO A 250 26.73 34.11 18.90
C PRO A 250 26.11 35.44 18.44
N GLY A 251 24.85 35.40 18.02
CA GLY A 251 24.10 36.58 17.60
C GLY A 251 22.69 36.20 17.15
N ASP A 252 21.71 37.06 17.40
CA ASP A 252 20.30 36.75 17.11
C ASP A 252 20.02 36.56 15.61
N ALA A 253 20.74 37.29 14.76
CA ALA A 253 20.69 37.10 13.31
C ALA A 253 21.22 35.71 12.90
N THR A 254 22.34 35.26 13.46
CA THR A 254 22.90 33.92 13.22
C THR A 254 21.91 32.84 13.64
N ARG A 255 21.32 32.97 14.84
CA ARG A 255 20.30 32.04 15.35
C ARG A 255 19.12 31.89 14.40
N PHE A 256 18.62 33.02 13.91
CA PHE A 256 17.49 33.04 12.98
C PHE A 256 17.85 32.35 11.65
N ILE A 257 19.03 32.64 11.08
CA ILE A 257 19.49 32.02 9.83
C ILE A 257 19.70 30.52 10.00
N VAL A 258 20.36 30.09 11.08
CA VAL A 258 20.57 28.67 11.43
C VAL A 258 19.21 27.96 11.58
N GLY A 259 18.29 28.56 12.33
CA GLY A 259 16.94 28.03 12.54
C GLY A 259 16.15 27.87 11.24
N ILE A 260 16.14 28.89 10.37
CA ILE A 260 15.50 28.80 9.05
C ILE A 260 16.17 27.72 8.19
N THR A 261 17.49 27.64 8.21
CA THR A 261 18.23 26.66 7.41
C THR A 261 17.88 25.24 7.84
N ILE A 262 17.88 24.95 9.14
CA ILE A 262 17.49 23.64 9.69
C ILE A 262 16.01 23.34 9.36
N TYR A 263 15.13 24.33 9.51
CA TYR A 263 13.71 24.18 9.16
C TYR A 263 13.53 23.79 7.68
N LEU A 264 14.20 24.48 6.75
CA LEU A 264 14.14 24.17 5.32
C LEU A 264 14.70 22.78 5.00
N ILE A 265 15.78 22.39 5.68
CA ILE A 265 16.39 21.06 5.57
C ILE A 265 15.39 19.97 5.99
N ILE A 266 14.76 20.11 7.16
CA ILE A 266 13.74 19.18 7.65
C ILE A 266 12.54 19.14 6.69
N LEU A 267 12.06 20.31 6.26
CA LEU A 267 10.94 20.47 5.34
C LEU A 267 11.13 19.71 4.03
N LEU A 268 12.37 19.66 3.50
CA LEU A 268 12.67 18.92 2.27
C LEU A 268 12.90 17.43 2.50
N VAL A 269 13.48 17.03 3.63
CA VAL A 269 13.82 15.62 3.89
C VAL A 269 12.61 14.80 4.32
N THR A 270 11.70 15.34 5.14
CA THR A 270 10.51 14.61 5.61
C THR A 270 9.67 13.99 4.48
N PRO A 271 9.23 14.73 3.43
CA PRO A 271 8.44 14.13 2.35
C PRO A 271 9.19 13.08 1.53
N ILE A 272 10.49 13.25 1.33
CA ILE A 272 11.34 12.23 0.71
C ILE A 272 11.31 10.98 1.59
N ALA A 273 11.48 11.16 2.89
CA ALA A 273 11.48 10.07 3.84
C ALA A 273 10.15 9.30 3.81
N LEU A 274 9.01 9.99 3.94
CA LEU A 274 7.69 9.36 3.93
C LEU A 274 7.48 8.43 2.71
N VAL A 275 7.83 8.89 1.49
CA VAL A 275 7.71 8.07 0.29
C VAL A 275 8.63 6.85 0.33
N LEU A 276 9.89 7.02 0.77
CA LEU A 276 10.86 5.92 0.84
C LEU A 276 10.45 4.86 1.87
N THR A 277 9.96 5.25 3.06
CA THR A 277 9.45 4.32 4.08
C THR A 277 8.33 3.45 3.51
N GLN A 278 7.39 4.06 2.79
CA GLN A 278 6.26 3.32 2.22
C GLN A 278 6.74 2.32 1.16
N ARG A 279 7.63 2.74 0.24
CA ARG A 279 8.24 1.81 -0.73
C ARG A 279 8.94 0.62 -0.09
N PHE A 280 9.74 0.88 0.94
CA PHE A 280 10.40 -0.17 1.70
C PHE A 280 9.40 -1.12 2.37
N ARG A 281 8.41 -0.60 3.11
CA ARG A 281 7.41 -1.42 3.82
C ARG A 281 6.58 -2.28 2.86
N TYR A 282 6.05 -1.71 1.78
CA TYR A 282 5.20 -2.44 0.85
C TYR A 282 6.01 -3.49 0.07
N SER A 283 7.21 -3.18 -0.42
CA SER A 283 8.03 -4.14 -1.18
C SER A 283 8.47 -5.37 -0.36
N ARG A 284 8.44 -5.27 0.97
CA ARG A 284 8.79 -6.35 1.91
C ARG A 284 7.57 -7.07 2.47
N THR A 285 6.37 -6.58 2.21
CA THR A 285 5.11 -7.22 2.61
C THR A 285 4.61 -8.11 1.47
N SER A 286 4.22 -9.33 1.80
CA SER A 286 3.56 -10.23 0.86
C SER A 286 2.41 -10.98 1.49
N TRP A 287 1.46 -11.39 0.66
CA TRP A 287 0.37 -12.29 1.05
C TRP A 287 0.17 -13.32 -0.06
N ARG A 288 0.03 -14.61 0.32
CA ARG A 288 -0.02 -15.74 -0.63
C ARG A 288 1.12 -15.73 -1.68
N GLY A 289 2.30 -15.25 -1.29
CA GLY A 289 3.48 -15.14 -2.16
C GLY A 289 3.49 -13.92 -3.10
N ILE A 290 2.40 -13.16 -3.19
CA ILE A 290 2.32 -11.93 -4.00
C ILE A 290 2.75 -10.74 -3.14
N ARG A 291 3.65 -9.92 -3.67
CA ARG A 291 4.18 -8.75 -2.95
C ARG A 291 3.33 -7.50 -3.18
N PHE A 292 3.29 -6.65 -2.17
CA PHE A 292 2.81 -5.29 -2.31
C PHE A 292 3.91 -4.42 -2.94
N SER A 293 3.52 -3.33 -3.60
CA SER A 293 4.47 -2.34 -4.10
C SER A 293 3.89 -0.94 -4.02
N PHE A 294 4.75 0.04 -3.78
CA PHE A 294 4.39 1.45 -3.80
C PHE A 294 5.09 2.13 -4.98
N ARG A 295 4.31 2.75 -5.87
CA ARG A 295 4.79 3.31 -7.14
C ARG A 295 4.73 4.84 -7.20
N GLY A 296 4.50 5.51 -6.07
CA GLY A 296 4.41 6.96 -6.00
C GLY A 296 5.76 7.64 -6.20
N LYS A 297 5.83 8.73 -6.97
CA LYS A 297 7.07 9.49 -7.25
C LYS A 297 7.34 10.54 -6.18
N ILE A 298 8.59 10.67 -5.76
CA ILE A 298 8.99 11.66 -4.73
C ILE A 298 8.59 13.08 -5.17
N LYS A 299 8.90 13.48 -6.41
CA LYS A 299 8.61 14.83 -6.92
C LYS A 299 7.12 15.20 -6.94
N GLU A 300 6.25 14.23 -7.22
CA GLU A 300 4.79 14.44 -7.21
C GLU A 300 4.31 14.66 -5.76
N PHE A 301 4.79 13.85 -4.83
CA PHE A 301 4.49 14.02 -3.40
C PHE A 301 5.04 15.34 -2.83
N MET A 302 6.24 15.76 -3.23
CA MET A 302 6.83 17.04 -2.82
C MET A 302 5.94 18.23 -3.16
N ARG A 303 5.28 18.22 -4.34
CA ARG A 303 4.38 19.29 -4.78
C ARG A 303 3.12 19.41 -3.93
N ILE A 304 2.74 18.33 -3.24
CA ILE A 304 1.61 18.31 -2.31
C ILE A 304 2.10 18.71 -0.91
N TYR A 305 3.19 18.08 -0.45
CA TYR A 305 3.63 18.16 0.95
C TYR A 305 4.30 19.49 1.30
N VAL A 306 5.18 20.02 0.43
CA VAL A 306 5.93 21.26 0.72
C VAL A 306 5.03 22.49 0.85
N PRO A 307 4.11 22.78 -0.11
CA PRO A 307 3.15 23.86 0.07
C PRO A 307 2.24 23.63 1.27
N GLY A 308 1.87 22.37 1.53
CA GLY A 308 1.04 22.01 2.67
C GLY A 308 1.68 22.32 4.02
N LEU A 309 3.00 22.11 4.17
CA LEU A 309 3.73 22.49 5.38
C LEU A 309 3.75 24.01 5.60
N ILE A 310 3.96 24.79 4.54
CA ILE A 310 3.92 26.25 4.61
C ILE A 310 2.52 26.72 5.02
N LEU A 311 1.48 26.13 4.45
CA LEU A 311 0.09 26.43 4.79
C LEU A 311 -0.27 25.99 6.22
N ILE A 312 0.29 24.89 6.72
CA ILE A 312 0.14 24.49 8.13
C ILE A 312 0.67 25.58 9.05
N SER A 313 1.87 26.10 8.79
CA SER A 313 2.45 27.19 9.58
C SER A 313 1.63 28.47 9.48
N LEU A 314 1.14 28.82 8.28
CA LEU A 314 0.33 30.03 8.05
C LEU A 314 -1.07 29.96 8.68
N THR A 315 -1.67 28.76 8.73
CA THR A 315 -3.05 28.54 9.21
C THR A 315 -3.12 28.03 10.64
N PHE A 316 -2.01 28.12 11.40
CA PHE A 316 -1.91 27.60 12.77
C PHE A 316 -2.36 26.14 12.91
N GLY A 317 -2.00 25.30 11.93
CA GLY A 317 -2.30 23.87 11.96
C GLY A 317 -3.66 23.48 11.38
N ILE A 318 -4.56 24.40 11.02
CA ILE A 318 -5.87 24.03 10.46
C ILE A 318 -5.70 23.28 9.11
N TYR A 319 -4.75 23.68 8.28
CA TYR A 319 -4.47 23.00 7.00
C TYR A 319 -3.90 21.58 7.18
N TYR A 320 -3.47 21.19 8.39
CA TYR A 320 -2.95 19.85 8.66
C TYR A 320 -3.93 18.76 8.23
N TYR A 321 -5.23 18.98 8.44
CA TYR A 321 -6.27 18.05 8.00
C TYR A 321 -6.23 17.80 6.48
N TYR A 322 -6.13 18.86 5.68
CA TYR A 322 -6.09 18.75 4.22
C TYR A 322 -4.80 18.09 3.75
N LEU A 323 -3.66 18.42 4.35
CA LEU A 323 -2.39 17.77 4.00
C LEU A 323 -2.42 16.28 4.35
N HIS A 324 -2.92 15.92 5.53
CA HIS A 324 -3.07 14.53 5.96
C HIS A 324 -3.98 13.76 5.00
N PHE A 325 -5.10 14.36 4.58
CA PHE A 325 -6.01 13.78 3.61
C PHE A 325 -5.36 13.53 2.26
N GLN A 326 -4.72 14.56 1.68
CA GLN A 326 -4.02 14.45 0.38
C GLN A 326 -2.87 13.44 0.45
N THR A 327 -2.18 13.37 1.59
CA THR A 327 -1.14 12.38 1.83
C THR A 327 -1.72 10.98 1.84
N ARG A 328 -2.86 10.75 2.49
CA ARG A 328 -3.54 9.46 2.52
C ARG A 328 -4.03 9.02 1.13
N ASP A 329 -4.70 9.94 0.43
CA ASP A 329 -5.14 9.76 -0.95
C ASP A 329 -3.98 9.37 -1.87
N TYR A 330 -2.89 10.15 -1.83
CA TYR A 330 -1.68 9.87 -2.60
C TYR A 330 -1.10 8.49 -2.28
N HIS A 331 -1.04 8.10 -1.00
CA HIS A 331 -0.46 6.83 -0.63
C HIS A 331 -1.29 5.63 -1.11
N ILE A 332 -2.61 5.67 -0.92
CA ILE A 332 -3.49 4.57 -1.33
C ILE A 332 -3.50 4.44 -2.86
N ASN A 333 -3.66 5.55 -3.59
CA ASN A 333 -3.70 5.57 -5.04
C ASN A 333 -2.36 5.20 -5.72
N HIS A 334 -1.28 5.05 -4.96
CA HIS A 334 0.00 4.57 -5.49
C HIS A 334 0.44 3.23 -4.90
N THR A 335 -0.44 2.56 -4.16
CA THR A 335 -0.22 1.22 -3.63
C THR A 335 -0.79 0.18 -4.59
N TYR A 336 -0.05 -0.92 -4.78
CA TYR A 336 -0.39 -2.03 -5.64
C TYR A 336 -0.24 -3.33 -4.89
N PHE A 337 -1.12 -4.29 -5.18
CA PHE A 337 -0.97 -5.68 -4.79
C PHE A 337 -0.84 -6.52 -6.06
N GLY A 338 0.35 -7.10 -6.28
CA GLY A 338 0.69 -7.71 -7.56
C GLY A 338 0.69 -6.68 -8.69
N ASP A 339 -0.20 -6.88 -9.66
CA ASP A 339 -0.45 -6.01 -10.80
C ASP A 339 -1.60 -5.01 -10.58
N THR A 340 -2.38 -5.18 -9.52
CA THR A 340 -3.63 -4.48 -9.31
C THR A 340 -3.44 -3.29 -8.36
N LYS A 341 -4.01 -2.14 -8.72
CA LYS A 341 -3.92 -0.88 -7.98
C LYS A 341 -5.03 -0.77 -6.91
N PHE A 342 -4.69 -0.22 -5.75
CA PHE A 342 -5.67 0.29 -4.78
C PHE A 342 -6.19 1.66 -5.19
N GLY A 343 -7.48 1.90 -4.93
CA GLY A 343 -8.14 3.15 -5.20
C GLY A 343 -8.68 3.82 -3.95
N PHE A 344 -8.74 5.14 -3.97
CA PHE A 344 -9.35 5.96 -2.94
C PHE A 344 -10.29 6.99 -3.58
N ASP A 345 -11.59 6.94 -3.25
CA ASP A 345 -12.63 7.83 -3.80
C ASP A 345 -13.10 8.91 -2.81
N GLY A 346 -12.45 9.03 -1.65
CA GLY A 346 -12.82 9.98 -0.62
C GLY A 346 -12.51 11.43 -1.00
N LYS A 347 -13.36 12.37 -0.57
CA LYS A 347 -13.15 13.81 -0.70
C LYS A 347 -12.71 14.46 0.61
N SER A 348 -11.86 15.49 0.51
CA SER A 348 -11.35 16.23 1.67
C SER A 348 -12.40 17.11 2.34
N SER A 349 -13.43 17.54 1.61
CA SER A 349 -14.54 18.34 2.14
C SER A 349 -15.38 17.62 3.20
N ASP A 350 -15.47 16.29 3.10
CA ASP A 350 -16.57 15.54 3.72
C ASP A 350 -16.41 15.44 5.24
N LEU A 351 -15.18 15.35 5.74
CA LEU A 351 -14.88 15.36 7.17
C LEU A 351 -14.41 16.72 7.69
N PHE A 352 -14.27 17.76 6.84
CA PHE A 352 -13.73 19.04 7.28
C PHE A 352 -14.60 19.74 8.33
N LYS A 353 -15.93 19.71 8.16
CA LYS A 353 -16.87 20.24 9.16
C LYS A 353 -16.76 19.49 10.49
N LYS A 354 -16.63 18.16 10.45
CA LYS A 354 -16.45 17.32 11.64
C LYS A 354 -15.11 17.58 12.31
N PHE A 355 -14.06 17.87 11.54
CA PHE A 355 -12.74 18.27 12.05
C PHE A 355 -12.80 19.62 12.78
N LEU A 356 -13.44 20.63 12.20
CA LEU A 356 -13.61 21.93 12.86
C LEU A 356 -14.45 21.81 14.13
N LEU A 357 -15.55 21.06 14.07
CA LEU A 357 -16.34 20.72 15.25
C LEU A 357 -15.48 20.02 16.31
N ALA A 358 -14.59 19.14 15.88
CA ALA A 358 -13.70 18.43 16.78
C ALA A 358 -12.68 19.35 17.46
N ILE A 359 -12.19 20.40 16.78
CA ILE A 359 -11.33 21.43 17.39
C ILE A 359 -12.11 22.22 18.43
N VAL A 360 -13.33 22.66 18.10
CA VAL A 360 -14.14 23.45 19.03
C VAL A 360 -14.50 22.62 20.26
N LEU A 361 -15.01 21.40 20.06
CA LEU A 361 -15.39 20.51 21.16
C LEU A 361 -14.18 20.00 21.96
N SER A 362 -13.00 19.87 21.36
CA SER A 362 -11.82 19.46 22.11
C SER A 362 -11.37 20.50 23.14
N LEU A 363 -11.62 21.80 22.88
CA LEU A 363 -11.37 22.86 23.86
C LEU A 363 -12.28 22.71 25.10
N PHE A 364 -13.54 22.34 24.91
CA PHE A 364 -14.50 22.14 26.01
C PHE A 364 -14.37 20.78 26.70
N THR A 365 -13.92 19.75 25.97
CA THR A 365 -13.82 18.36 26.45
C THR A 365 -12.40 17.94 26.80
N PHE A 366 -11.45 18.88 26.84
CA PHE A 366 -10.02 18.60 27.08
C PHE A 366 -9.45 17.50 26.18
N GLY A 367 -9.76 17.55 24.88
CA GLY A 367 -9.26 16.60 23.88
C GLY A 367 -10.03 15.28 23.76
N ILE A 368 -11.00 14.99 24.65
CA ILE A 368 -11.76 13.73 24.65
C ILE A 368 -12.49 13.52 23.31
N TYR A 369 -13.05 14.56 22.71
CA TYR A 369 -13.76 14.43 21.43
C TYR A 369 -12.87 13.95 20.27
N TRP A 370 -11.54 14.10 20.36
CA TRP A 370 -10.61 13.66 19.32
C TRP A 370 -10.68 12.16 19.05
N PHE A 371 -11.07 11.34 20.03
CA PHE A 371 -11.28 9.89 19.86
C PHE A 371 -12.50 9.56 18.99
N TRP A 372 -13.57 10.35 19.05
CA TRP A 372 -14.74 10.17 18.18
C TRP A 372 -14.40 10.59 16.75
N PHE A 373 -13.71 11.72 16.59
CA PHE A 373 -13.22 12.15 15.29
C PHE A 373 -12.23 11.15 14.68
N ALA A 374 -11.32 10.59 15.48
CA ALA A 374 -10.39 9.57 15.02
C ALA A 374 -11.10 8.29 14.54
N ALA A 375 -12.12 7.83 15.27
CA ALA A 375 -12.93 6.67 14.87
C ALA A 375 -13.70 6.95 13.57
N GLU A 376 -14.37 8.10 13.46
CA GLU A 376 -15.09 8.52 12.25
C GLU A 376 -14.16 8.63 11.05
N ARG A 377 -13.01 9.31 11.21
CA ARG A 377 -11.98 9.43 10.17
C ARG A 377 -11.48 8.07 9.70
N HIS A 378 -11.26 7.14 10.64
CA HIS A 378 -10.83 5.79 10.31
C HIS A 378 -11.90 5.04 9.50
N ARG A 379 -13.17 5.06 9.94
CA ARG A 379 -14.28 4.46 9.19
C ARG A 379 -14.39 5.03 7.78
N TYR A 380 -14.31 6.35 7.66
CA TYR A 380 -14.37 7.04 6.38
C TYR A 380 -13.22 6.66 5.44
N TYR A 381 -11.98 6.63 5.94
CA TYR A 381 -10.84 6.24 5.09
C TYR A 381 -10.97 4.81 4.58
N TRP A 382 -11.45 3.90 5.41
CA TRP A 382 -11.66 2.52 4.99
C TRP A 382 -12.81 2.37 4.01
N SER A 383 -13.96 3.00 4.27
CA SER A 383 -15.13 2.91 3.37
C SER A 383 -14.87 3.45 1.96
N HIS A 384 -13.90 4.37 1.84
CA HIS A 384 -13.48 4.97 0.57
C HIS A 384 -12.22 4.33 -0.01
N THR A 385 -11.67 3.30 0.64
CA THR A 385 -10.58 2.49 0.07
C THR A 385 -11.19 1.29 -0.61
N TYR A 386 -10.82 1.09 -1.87
CA TYR A 386 -11.29 -0.04 -2.67
C TYR A 386 -10.14 -0.72 -3.40
N PHE A 387 -10.36 -1.98 -3.74
CA PHE A 387 -9.43 -2.80 -4.49
C PHE A 387 -10.21 -3.49 -5.61
N LYS A 388 -10.00 -3.12 -6.87
CA LYS A 388 -10.93 -3.48 -7.97
C LYS A 388 -12.38 -3.11 -7.60
N ASN A 389 -13.27 -4.09 -7.41
CA ASN A 389 -14.69 -3.89 -7.13
C ASN A 389 -15.06 -4.13 -5.66
N ILE A 390 -14.10 -4.47 -4.80
CA ILE A 390 -14.33 -4.69 -3.36
C ILE A 390 -13.97 -3.45 -2.56
N ARG A 391 -14.75 -3.20 -1.51
CA ARG A 391 -14.53 -2.06 -0.61
C ARG A 391 -14.15 -2.54 0.79
N PHE A 392 -13.26 -1.78 1.42
CA PHE A 392 -12.98 -1.98 2.83
C PHE A 392 -14.08 -1.34 3.66
N ARG A 393 -14.42 -1.96 4.78
CA ARG A 393 -15.38 -1.43 5.75
C ARG A 393 -14.79 -1.52 7.14
N SER A 394 -14.96 -0.46 7.92
CA SER A 394 -14.57 -0.48 9.33
C SER A 394 -15.73 -0.09 10.24
N THR A 395 -15.85 -0.79 11.36
CA THR A 395 -16.92 -0.59 12.37
C THR A 395 -16.39 0.00 13.68
N ILE A 396 -15.14 0.48 13.71
CA ILE A 396 -14.52 1.07 14.91
C ILE A 396 -15.38 2.21 15.45
N GLN A 397 -15.71 2.19 16.75
CA GLN A 397 -16.47 3.24 17.42
C GLN A 397 -15.58 4.09 18.35
N GLY A 398 -16.00 5.33 18.63
CA GLY A 398 -15.24 6.26 19.47
C GLY A 398 -15.11 5.83 20.94
N ARG A 399 -16.19 5.32 21.55
CA ARG A 399 -16.18 4.88 22.97
C ARG A 399 -15.25 3.68 23.22
N PRO A 400 -15.31 2.57 22.44
CA PRO A 400 -14.36 1.47 22.56
C PRO A 400 -12.92 1.89 22.29
N LEU A 401 -12.69 2.79 21.31
CA LEU A 401 -11.35 3.32 21.01
C LEU A 401 -10.79 4.11 22.19
N LEU A 402 -11.59 5.00 22.80
CA LEU A 402 -11.19 5.76 23.98
C LEU A 402 -10.85 4.82 25.15
N TRP A 403 -11.69 3.83 25.42
CA TRP A 403 -11.45 2.89 26.52
C TRP A 403 -10.19 2.04 26.28
N LEU A 404 -9.98 1.60 25.04
CA LEU A 404 -8.77 0.90 24.65
C LEU A 404 -7.51 1.75 24.88
N LYS A 405 -7.51 3.00 24.38
CA LYS A 405 -6.36 3.91 24.51
C LYS A 405 -6.11 4.28 25.97
N LEU A 406 -7.15 4.56 26.75
CA LEU A 406 -7.04 4.86 28.18
C LEU A 406 -6.49 3.67 28.98
N THR A 407 -7.03 2.47 28.79
CA THR A 407 -6.54 1.28 29.48
C THR A 407 -5.14 0.87 29.05
N ASN A 408 -4.78 1.08 27.77
CA ASN A 408 -3.41 0.90 27.30
C ASN A 408 -2.44 1.91 27.93
N LEU A 409 -2.85 3.18 28.05
CA LEU A 409 -2.05 4.22 28.71
C LEU A 409 -1.81 3.87 30.19
N LEU A 410 -2.86 3.52 30.93
CA LEU A 410 -2.75 3.09 32.33
C LEU A 410 -1.82 1.88 32.46
N LEU A 411 -1.99 0.88 31.60
CA LEU A 411 -1.14 -0.31 31.58
C LEU A 411 0.32 0.05 31.34
N ILE A 412 0.63 0.97 30.42
CA ILE A 412 2.00 1.41 30.15
C ILE A 412 2.58 2.20 31.33
N VAL A 413 1.82 3.15 31.89
CA VAL A 413 2.28 4.01 33.00
C VAL A 413 2.54 3.20 34.26
N PHE A 414 1.59 2.34 34.68
CA PHE A 414 1.73 1.54 35.89
C PHE A 414 2.80 0.44 35.80
N THR A 415 3.17 0.05 34.59
CA THR A 415 4.25 -0.94 34.35
C THR A 415 5.58 -0.28 33.96
N LEU A 416 5.67 1.06 34.05
CA LEU A 416 6.85 1.85 33.65
C LEU A 416 7.34 1.52 32.23
N GLY A 417 6.41 1.32 31.30
CA GLY A 417 6.70 1.00 29.90
C GLY A 417 6.73 -0.50 29.56
N LEU A 418 6.86 -1.41 30.54
CA LEU A 418 6.94 -2.86 30.30
C LEU A 418 5.65 -3.43 29.67
N GLY A 419 4.53 -2.75 29.86
CA GLY A 419 3.23 -3.09 29.30
C GLY A 419 3.03 -2.68 27.83
N TYR A 420 3.94 -1.89 27.24
CA TYR A 420 3.89 -1.49 25.83
C TYR A 420 3.57 -2.64 24.84
N PRO A 421 4.24 -3.81 24.88
CA PRO A 421 3.93 -4.92 23.97
C PRO A 421 2.49 -5.44 24.09
N TYR A 422 1.90 -5.42 25.30
CA TYR A 422 0.49 -5.79 25.46
C TYR A 422 -0.43 -4.75 24.84
N ALA A 423 -0.11 -3.47 24.97
CA ALA A 423 -0.86 -2.38 24.34
C ALA A 423 -0.85 -2.50 22.80
N VAL A 424 0.31 -2.78 22.20
CA VAL A 424 0.46 -3.00 20.76
C VAL A 424 -0.45 -4.15 20.30
N ILE A 425 -0.39 -5.31 20.95
CA ILE A 425 -1.22 -6.48 20.59
C ILE A 425 -2.72 -6.19 20.72
N ARG A 426 -3.14 -5.49 21.78
CA ARG A 426 -4.54 -5.11 21.97
C ARG A 426 -5.02 -4.12 20.90
N GLU A 427 -4.16 -3.18 20.51
CA GLU A 427 -4.46 -2.21 19.46
C GLU A 427 -4.55 -2.87 18.08
N THR A 428 -3.55 -3.67 17.70
CA THR A 428 -3.56 -4.41 16.43
C THR A 428 -4.79 -5.31 16.33
N ARG A 429 -5.12 -6.04 17.39
CA ARG A 429 -6.34 -6.87 17.43
C ARG A 429 -7.61 -6.04 17.25
N PHE A 430 -7.74 -4.94 17.99
CA PHE A 430 -8.91 -4.08 17.90
C PHE A 430 -9.12 -3.52 16.48
N ILE A 431 -8.05 -3.15 15.78
CA ILE A 431 -8.14 -2.67 14.41
C ILE A 431 -8.63 -3.78 13.47
N PHE A 432 -7.98 -4.95 13.48
CA PHE A 432 -8.34 -6.05 12.57
C PHE A 432 -9.70 -6.67 12.86
N ASP A 433 -10.11 -6.77 14.13
CA ASP A 433 -11.44 -7.28 14.51
C ASP A 433 -12.59 -6.41 13.99
N ASN A 434 -12.32 -5.13 13.71
CA ASN A 434 -13.27 -4.16 13.20
C ASN A 434 -13.01 -3.78 11.74
N LEU A 435 -12.23 -4.58 11.01
CA LEU A 435 -11.93 -4.39 9.58
C LEU A 435 -12.49 -5.56 8.76
N TYR A 436 -13.25 -5.21 7.73
CA TYR A 436 -13.97 -6.12 6.86
C TYR A 436 -13.70 -5.73 5.41
N LEU A 437 -13.81 -6.71 4.52
CA LEU A 437 -13.71 -6.51 3.09
C LEU A 437 -14.96 -7.08 2.44
N ASP A 438 -15.78 -6.19 1.89
CA ASP A 438 -17.09 -6.53 1.36
C ASP A 438 -16.98 -6.78 -0.17
N GLY A 439 -17.37 -7.99 -0.59
CA GLY A 439 -17.55 -8.39 -1.99
C GLY A 439 -16.88 -9.72 -2.34
N GLU A 440 -17.24 -10.27 -3.51
CA GLU A 440 -16.70 -11.54 -4.00
C GLU A 440 -15.28 -11.40 -4.54
N LEU A 441 -14.41 -12.28 -4.08
CA LEU A 441 -12.97 -12.19 -4.29
C LEU A 441 -12.45 -13.33 -5.16
N ASP A 442 -12.18 -13.05 -6.43
CA ASP A 442 -11.30 -13.91 -7.23
C ASP A 442 -9.83 -13.46 -7.09
N PHE A 443 -9.21 -13.85 -5.98
CA PHE A 443 -7.77 -13.65 -5.77
C PHE A 443 -6.91 -14.52 -6.70
N GLN A 444 -7.49 -15.51 -7.39
CA GLN A 444 -6.73 -16.41 -8.26
C GLN A 444 -6.32 -15.75 -9.58
N ALA A 445 -6.93 -14.61 -9.92
CA ALA A 445 -6.64 -13.83 -11.11
C ALA A 445 -5.46 -12.83 -10.95
N ILE A 446 -4.93 -12.63 -9.74
CA ILE A 446 -3.88 -11.63 -9.49
C ILE A 446 -2.51 -12.23 -9.74
N MET A 447 -1.76 -11.66 -10.68
CA MET A 447 -0.42 -12.11 -11.02
C MET A 447 0.66 -11.24 -10.34
N GLN A 448 1.82 -11.83 -10.07
CA GLN A 448 2.98 -11.07 -9.61
C GLN A 448 3.58 -10.28 -10.77
N ASP A 449 3.60 -8.94 -10.66
CA ASP A 449 4.29 -8.08 -11.62
C ASP A 449 5.81 -8.24 -11.50
N ALA A 450 6.47 -8.46 -12.64
CA ALA A 450 7.93 -8.61 -12.74
C ALA A 450 8.69 -7.30 -12.47
N LYS A 451 8.02 -6.14 -12.52
CA LYS A 451 8.60 -4.83 -12.18
C LYS A 451 8.55 -4.58 -10.67
N SER A 452 9.27 -5.37 -9.89
CA SER A 452 9.61 -4.98 -8.51
C SER A 452 10.78 -3.99 -8.56
N PRO A 453 10.62 -2.73 -8.13
CA PRO A 453 11.71 -1.76 -8.13
C PRO A 453 12.89 -2.21 -7.25
N SER A 454 14.10 -1.82 -7.65
CA SER A 454 15.36 -2.12 -6.96
C SER A 454 15.37 -1.54 -5.54
N ALA A 455 15.58 -2.41 -4.55
CA ALA A 455 15.48 -2.12 -3.12
C ALA A 455 16.68 -1.37 -2.52
N VAL A 456 17.64 -0.91 -3.34
CA VAL A 456 18.89 -0.32 -2.84
C VAL A 456 18.71 1.18 -2.64
N GLY A 457 18.23 1.60 -1.46
CA GLY A 457 18.14 3.01 -1.08
C GLY A 457 16.88 3.43 -0.31
N GLU A 458 15.89 2.54 -0.20
CA GLU A 458 14.55 2.93 0.27
C GLU A 458 14.35 2.83 1.79
N GLY A 459 15.29 2.23 2.53
CA GLY A 459 15.17 2.13 3.99
C GLY A 459 15.53 3.41 4.77
N ILE A 460 16.09 4.44 4.11
CA ILE A 460 16.67 5.66 4.75
C ILE A 460 15.67 6.31 5.72
N ALA A 461 14.39 6.22 5.40
CA ALA A 461 13.33 6.84 6.14
C ALA A 461 12.78 6.00 7.29
N ASP A 462 12.89 4.68 7.20
CA ASP A 462 12.56 3.74 8.28
C ASP A 462 13.60 3.85 9.43
N ALA A 463 14.79 4.39 9.13
CA ALA A 463 15.81 4.77 10.11
C ALA A 463 15.47 6.07 10.87
N PHE A 464 14.67 6.94 10.27
CA PHE A 464 14.09 8.15 10.88
C PHE A 464 12.70 7.89 11.47
N ASP A 465 12.28 6.62 11.58
CA ASP A 465 11.08 6.20 12.30
C ASP A 465 11.25 6.42 13.81
N ILE A 466 11.52 7.67 14.18
CA ILE A 466 10.88 8.27 15.34
C ILE A 466 9.39 8.13 15.01
N ASP A 467 8.59 7.59 15.92
CA ASP A 467 7.14 7.74 15.96
C ASP A 467 6.76 9.25 16.11
N LEU A 468 7.41 10.16 15.36
CA LEU A 468 7.31 11.62 15.38
C LEU A 468 5.95 12.09 14.86
N VAL A 469 5.15 11.15 14.36
CA VAL A 469 3.71 11.29 14.20
C VAL A 469 3.10 9.98 14.70
N GLY A 470 2.96 9.84 16.02
CA GLY A 470 2.17 8.79 16.69
C GLY A 470 0.66 8.82 16.34
N MET A 471 0.33 9.17 15.10
CA MET A 471 -1.02 9.32 14.55
C MET A 471 -1.20 8.58 13.21
N ASP A 472 -0.21 7.78 12.78
CA ASP A 472 -0.29 6.95 11.56
C ASP A 472 -0.33 5.44 11.86
N LEU A 473 -0.83 5.04 13.05
CA LEU A 473 -1.42 3.71 13.22
C LEU A 473 -2.88 3.73 12.80
N GLY A 474 -3.06 3.86 11.49
CA GLY A 474 -4.27 3.49 10.76
C GLY A 474 -3.94 2.56 9.60
N ILE A 475 -2.86 1.77 9.74
CA ILE A 475 -2.07 1.02 8.74
C ILE A 475 -0.89 1.78 8.16
#